data_AF-A0A5N0TBU2-F1
#
_entry.id   AF-A0A5N0TBU2-F1
#
_cell.length_a   1.000
_cell.length_b   1.000
_cell.length_c   1.000
_cell.angle_alpha   90.00
_cell.angle_beta   90.00
_cell.angle_gamma   90.00
#
_symmetry.space_group_name_H-M   'P 1'
#
loop_
_entity.id
_entity.type
_entity.pdbx_description
1 polymer ?
#
loop_
_entity_poly.entity_id
_entity_poly.type
_entity_poly.pdbx_seq_one_letter_code
_entity_poly.pdbx_strand_id
1 'polypeptide(L)'
;MSPAQKKAVERHRKKLASEGVLRLEVSVPKDDRDRVRELAKALREGGPRAERLRSAIQNILDFDGPYSFIEFLQSAPFEDLDLEVERQKDPPRDIGF
;
A
#
# COMPACT_ATOMS: atom_id res chain seq x y z
N MET A 1 30.33 10.63 0.36
CA MET A 1 29.63 10.96 -0.90
C MET A 1 29.83 12.44 -1.21
N SER A 2 30.19 12.76 -2.44
CA SER A 2 30.32 14.14 -2.89
C SER A 2 28.94 14.82 -3.02
N PRO A 3 28.88 16.16 -2.97
CA PRO A 3 27.64 16.91 -3.19
C PRO A 3 26.97 16.58 -4.54
N ALA A 4 27.78 16.35 -5.58
CA ALA A 4 27.29 15.93 -6.90
C ALA A 4 26.62 14.55 -6.86
N GLN A 5 27.20 13.59 -6.13
CA GLN A 5 26.62 12.26 -5.97
C GLN A 5 25.29 12.31 -5.22
N LYS A 6 25.18 13.13 -4.16
CA LYS A 6 23.92 13.31 -3.42
C LYS A 6 22.81 13.85 -4.34
N LYS A 7 23.11 14.89 -5.12
CA LYS A 7 22.16 15.51 -6.05
C LYS A 7 21.72 14.55 -7.16
N ALA A 8 22.64 13.73 -7.67
CA ALA A 8 22.32 12.69 -8.66
C ALA A 8 21.35 11.64 -8.09
N VAL A 9 21.60 11.18 -6.86
CA VAL A 9 20.73 10.22 -6.17
C VAL A 9 19.35 10.81 -5.88
N GLU A 10 19.26 12.05 -5.41
CA GLU A 10 17.97 12.73 -5.20
C GLU A 10 17.17 12.89 -6.49
N ARG A 11 17.81 13.31 -7.58
CA ARG A 11 17.14 13.46 -8.88
C ARG A 11 16.63 12.13 -9.40
N HIS A 12 17.43 11.06 -9.26
CA HIS A 12 17.01 9.71 -9.62
C HIS A 12 15.80 9.24 -8.79
N ARG A 13 15.82 9.50 -7.48
CA ARG A 13 14.69 9.17 -6.59
C ARG A 13 13.42 9.94 -6.95
N LYS A 14 13.51 11.24 -7.23
CA LYS A 14 12.36 12.05 -7.67
C LYS A 14 11.78 11.51 -8.98
N LYS A 15 12.64 11.10 -9.92
CA LYS A 15 12.22 10.48 -11.18
C LYS A 15 11.47 9.16 -10.96
N LEU A 16 12.01 8.28 -10.12
CA LEU A 16 11.33 7.02 -9.79
C LEU A 16 9.97 7.25 -9.11
N ALA A 17 9.88 8.21 -8.19
CA ALA A 17 8.63 8.56 -7.54
C ALA A 17 7.59 9.11 -8.54
N SER A 18 8.00 9.94 -9.51
CA SER A 18 7.09 10.40 -10.57
C SER A 18 6.62 9.28 -11.51
N GLU A 19 7.34 8.16 -11.55
CA GLU A 19 6.98 6.95 -12.30
C GLU A 19 6.16 5.96 -11.44
N GLY A 20 5.72 6.36 -10.24
CA GLY A 20 4.90 5.54 -9.34
C GLY A 20 5.70 4.48 -8.56
N VAL A 21 7.04 4.57 -8.56
CA VAL A 21 7.91 3.62 -7.85
C VAL A 21 8.30 4.20 -6.48
N LEU A 22 7.87 3.52 -5.42
CA LEU A 22 8.26 3.83 -4.04
C LEU A 22 9.46 2.97 -3.62
N ARG A 23 10.33 3.52 -2.78
CA ARG A 23 11.40 2.75 -2.12
C ARG A 23 10.83 2.06 -0.87
N LEU A 24 11.07 0.76 -0.78
CA LEU A 24 10.78 -0.06 0.39
C LEU A 24 12.11 -0.59 0.96
N GLU A 25 12.32 -0.43 2.27
CA GLU A 25 13.42 -1.06 3.00
C GLU A 25 12.88 -2.28 3.75
N VAL A 26 13.50 -3.45 3.55
CA VAL A 26 13.04 -4.73 4.10
C VAL A 26 14.19 -5.49 4.74
N SER A 27 13.89 -6.25 5.80
CA SER A 27 14.81 -7.20 6.43
C SER A 27 14.35 -8.61 6.12
N VAL A 28 15.23 -9.44 5.55
CA VAL A 28 14.92 -10.81 5.12
C VAL A 28 16.10 -11.74 5.39
N PRO A 29 15.88 -13.06 5.52
CA PRO A 29 16.96 -14.03 5.56
C PRO A 29 17.90 -13.87 4.35
N LYS A 30 19.20 -14.15 4.55
CA LYS A 30 20.23 -13.98 3.52
C LYS A 30 19.86 -14.72 2.22
N ASP A 31 19.27 -15.90 2.36
CA ASP A 31 18.93 -16.79 1.25
C ASP A 31 17.75 -16.28 0.41
N ASP A 32 16.93 -15.37 0.97
CA ASP A 32 15.77 -14.80 0.29
C ASP A 32 16.06 -13.45 -0.37
N ARG A 33 17.26 -12.87 -0.15
CA ARG A 33 17.65 -11.55 -0.69
C ARG A 33 17.43 -11.45 -2.19
N ASP A 34 17.90 -12.44 -2.95
CA ASP A 34 17.83 -12.41 -4.42
C ASP A 34 16.42 -12.69 -4.91
N ARG A 35 15.65 -13.53 -4.20
CA ARG A 35 14.23 -13.78 -4.50
C ARG A 35 13.40 -12.51 -4.35
N VAL A 36 13.59 -11.77 -3.26
CA VAL A 36 12.88 -10.50 -3.01
C VAL A 36 13.29 -9.43 -4.03
N ARG A 37 14.58 -9.40 -4.42
CA ARG A 37 15.06 -8.49 -5.47
C ARG A 37 14.41 -8.78 -6.82
N GLU A 38 14.38 -10.04 -7.24
CA GLU A 38 13.76 -10.44 -8.51
C GLU A 38 12.24 -10.23 -8.50
N LEU A 39 11.59 -10.47 -7.36
CA LEU A 39 10.18 -10.13 -7.18
C LEU A 39 9.92 -8.64 -7.40
N ALA A 40 10.67 -7.77 -6.72
CA ALA A 40 10.53 -6.32 -6.85
C ALA A 40 10.85 -5.82 -8.27
N LYS A 41 11.76 -6.49 -8.99
CA LYS A 41 12.07 -6.20 -10.39
C LYS A 41 10.89 -6.58 -11.30
N ALA A 42 10.39 -7.81 -11.18
CA ALA A 42 9.26 -8.27 -11.98
C ALA A 42 7.99 -7.41 -11.76
N LEU A 43 7.73 -6.99 -10.52
CA LEU A 43 6.62 -6.08 -10.21
C LEU A 43 6.78 -4.69 -10.86
N ARG A 44 8.01 -4.20 -10.97
CA ARG A 44 8.32 -2.90 -11.60
C ARG A 44 8.21 -2.94 -13.11
N GLU A 45 8.58 -4.06 -13.74
CA GLU A 45 8.46 -4.26 -15.19
C GLU A 45 7.00 -4.35 -15.65
N GLY A 46 6.11 -4.78 -14.76
CA GLY A 46 4.67 -4.84 -15.03
C GLY A 46 4.29 -6.01 -15.96
N GLY A 47 3.11 -5.88 -16.57
CA GLY A 47 2.58 -6.87 -17.52
C GLY A 47 2.10 -8.19 -16.88
N PRO A 48 1.84 -9.22 -17.70
CA PRO A 48 1.16 -10.44 -17.25
C PRO A 48 1.92 -11.26 -16.20
N ARG A 49 3.24 -11.10 -16.11
CA ARG A 49 4.05 -11.72 -15.06
C ARG A 49 3.85 -11.01 -13.72
N ALA A 50 3.82 -9.69 -13.71
CA ALA A 50 3.57 -8.90 -12.51
C ALA A 50 2.16 -9.18 -11.96
N GLU A 51 1.13 -9.23 -12.80
CA GLU A 51 -0.24 -9.51 -12.33
C GLU A 51 -0.34 -10.88 -11.66
N ARG A 52 0.24 -11.93 -12.28
CA ARG A 52 0.29 -13.26 -11.67
C ARG A 52 1.01 -13.28 -10.33
N LEU A 53 2.09 -12.51 -10.19
CA LEU A 53 2.81 -12.38 -8.92
C LEU A 53 1.97 -11.66 -7.87
N ARG A 54 1.25 -10.60 -8.21
CA ARG A 54 0.35 -9.91 -7.26
C ARG A 54 -0.74 -10.85 -6.75
N SER A 55 -1.43 -11.56 -7.65
CA SER A 55 -2.46 -12.53 -7.25
C SER A 55 -1.90 -13.66 -6.39
N ALA A 56 -0.72 -14.21 -6.75
CA ALA A 56 -0.09 -15.26 -5.96
C ALA A 56 0.29 -14.76 -4.55
N ILE A 57 0.83 -13.55 -4.43
CA ILE A 57 1.16 -12.94 -3.13
C ILE A 57 -0.09 -12.71 -2.30
N GLN A 58 -1.14 -12.14 -2.89
CA GLN A 58 -2.42 -11.92 -2.22
C GLN A 58 -2.98 -13.23 -1.65
N ASN A 59 -2.99 -14.29 -2.44
CA ASN A 59 -3.52 -15.60 -2.02
C ASN A 59 -2.63 -16.33 -1.00
N ILE A 60 -1.31 -16.14 -1.03
CA ILE A 60 -0.39 -16.85 -0.13
C ILE A 60 -0.30 -16.15 1.23
N LEU A 61 -0.43 -14.83 1.25
CA LEU A 61 -0.26 -14.01 2.45
C LEU A 61 -1.59 -13.60 3.09
N ASP A 62 -2.73 -14.03 2.54
CA ASP A 62 -4.07 -13.50 2.86
C ASP A 62 -4.06 -11.95 2.88
N PHE A 63 -3.32 -11.38 1.92
CA PHE A 63 -3.07 -9.94 1.86
C PHE A 63 -4.09 -9.29 0.93
N ASP A 64 -5.17 -8.78 1.50
CA ASP A 64 -6.25 -8.11 0.76
C ASP A 64 -5.88 -6.69 0.26
N GLY A 65 -4.62 -6.28 0.42
CA GLY A 65 -4.19 -4.92 0.12
C GLY A 65 -4.67 -3.91 1.16
N PRO A 66 -4.32 -2.63 0.99
CA PRO A 66 -4.97 -1.59 1.76
C PRO A 66 -6.43 -1.53 1.31
N TYR A 67 -7.36 -1.99 2.15
CA TYR A 67 -8.77 -1.74 1.94
C TYR A 67 -8.98 -0.22 1.78
N SER A 68 -9.75 0.18 0.76
CA SER A 68 -10.45 1.46 0.85
C SER A 68 -11.31 1.46 2.11
N PHE A 69 -11.63 2.65 2.64
CA PHE A 69 -12.49 2.74 3.82
C PHE A 69 -13.82 1.99 3.63
N ILE A 70 -14.32 1.91 2.39
CA ILE A 70 -15.53 1.15 2.03
C ILE A 70 -15.29 -0.35 2.13
N GLU A 71 -14.21 -0.87 1.55
CA GLU A 71 -13.88 -2.31 1.61
C GLU A 71 -13.58 -2.76 3.05
N PHE A 72 -13.03 -1.87 3.88
CA PHE A 72 -12.85 -2.10 5.31
C PHE A 72 -14.19 -2.23 6.04
N LEU A 73 -15.14 -1.32 5.79
CA LEU A 73 -16.46 -1.39 6.40
C LEU A 73 -17.26 -2.62 5.93
N GLN A 74 -17.06 -3.06 4.68
CA GLN A 74 -17.74 -4.24 4.14
C GLN A 74 -17.15 -5.56 4.66
N SER A 75 -15.86 -5.59 5.02
CA SER A 75 -15.20 -6.76 5.59
C SER A 75 -15.32 -6.84 7.11
N ALA A 76 -15.80 -5.78 7.76
CA ALA A 76 -15.96 -5.75 9.20
C ALA A 76 -17.15 -6.65 9.64
N PRO A 77 -16.98 -7.46 10.71
CA PRO A 77 -17.99 -8.39 11.19
C PRO A 77 -19.07 -7.64 11.97
N PHE A 78 -19.90 -6.88 11.27
CA PHE A 78 -21.01 -6.11 11.87
C PHE A 78 -22.30 -6.93 12.02
N GLU A 79 -22.30 -8.19 11.55
CA GLU A 79 -23.50 -9.05 11.51
C GLU A 79 -24.08 -9.35 12.89
N ASP A 80 -23.27 -9.32 13.95
CA ASP A 80 -23.69 -9.60 15.33
C ASP A 80 -23.66 -8.36 16.26
N LEU A 81 -23.48 -7.15 15.71
CA LEU A 81 -23.50 -5.94 16.52
C LEU A 81 -24.94 -5.42 16.67
N ASP A 82 -25.55 -5.74 17.81
CA ASP A 82 -26.73 -5.03 18.29
C ASP A 82 -26.33 -3.61 18.72
N LEU A 83 -26.27 -2.71 17.73
CA LEU A 83 -26.03 -1.29 17.96
C LEU A 83 -27.33 -0.66 18.46
N GLU A 84 -27.40 -0.35 19.76
CA GLU A 84 -28.40 0.56 20.30
C GLU A 84 -28.08 2.00 19.85
N VAL A 85 -28.45 2.33 18.61
CA VAL A 85 -28.24 3.67 18.06
C VAL A 85 -29.40 4.57 18.47
N GLU A 86 -29.23 5.29 19.58
CA GLU A 86 -30.10 6.43 19.86
C GLU A 86 -29.70 7.62 18.97
N ARG A 87 -30.66 8.14 18.20
CA ARG A 87 -30.45 9.35 17.41
C ARG A 87 -30.26 10.54 18.35
N GLN A 88 -29.02 10.95 18.55
CA GLN A 88 -28.71 12.20 19.23
C GLN A 88 -29.27 13.37 18.41
N LYS A 89 -30.27 14.09 18.97
CA LYS A 89 -30.86 15.28 18.37
C LYS A 89 -30.02 16.50 18.74
N ASP A 90 -28.86 16.63 18.13
CA ASP A 90 -28.08 17.85 18.27
C ASP A 90 -28.71 18.99 17.47
N PRO A 91 -28.68 20.23 17.99
CA PRO A 91 -29.02 21.39 17.20
C PRO A 91 -28.09 21.48 15.98
N PRO A 92 -28.57 22.02 14.84
CA PRO A 92 -27.74 22.20 13.66
C PRO A 92 -26.46 22.96 14.02
N ARG A 93 -25.31 22.46 13.55
CA ARG A 93 -24.05 23.19 13.71
C ARG A 93 -24.08 24.41 12.82
N ASP A 94 -23.77 25.56 13.41
CA ASP A 94 -23.51 26.77 12.67
C ASP A 94 -22.26 26.55 11.80
N ILE A 95 -22.46 26.49 10.49
CA ILE A 95 -21.39 26.44 9.51
C ILE A 95 -21.33 27.84 8.89
N GLY A 96 -20.38 28.64 9.36
CA GLY A 96 -20.16 29.97 8.79
C GLY A 96 -19.85 29.84 7.30
N PHE A 97 -20.69 30.47 6.47
CA PHE A 97 -20.47 30.63 5.03
C PHE A 97 -19.60 31.85 4.74
#